data_AF-A0AAF0R4I7-F1
#
_entry.id   AF-A0AAF0R4I7-F1
#
_cell.length_a   1.000
_cell.length_b   1.000
_cell.length_c   1.000
_cell.angle_alpha   90.00
_cell.angle_beta   90.00
_cell.angle_gamma   90.00
#
_symmetry.space_group_name_H-M   'P 1'
#
loop_
_entity.id
_entity.type
_entity.pdbx_description
1 polymer ?
#
loop_
_entity_poly.entity_id
_entity_poly.type
_entity_poly.pdbx_seq_one_letter_code
_entity_poly.pdbx_strand_id
1 'polypeptide(L)' 'MQNGKVIAYDSRQLKIHEWNYPTHDIELAAVVFALGICHQYLFGVHVDVFTDHKNLQYVFSQKDLNL' A
#
# COMPACT_ATOMS: atom_id res chain seq x y z
N MET A 1 -13.17 3.21 4.15
CA MET A 1 -14.57 3.61 3.86
C MET A 1 -15.06 4.45 5.02
N GLN A 2 -15.68 5.60 4.78
CA GLN A 2 -16.26 6.42 5.85
C GLN A 2 -17.77 6.21 5.80
N ASN A 3 -18.34 5.74 6.92
CA ASN A 3 -19.77 5.40 7.01
C ASN A 3 -20.25 4.42 5.93
N GLY A 4 -19.45 3.40 5.63
CA GLY A 4 -19.76 2.39 4.60
C GLY A 4 -19.67 2.88 3.15
N LYS A 5 -19.21 4.11 2.91
CA LYS A 5 -19.01 4.67 1.57
C LYS A 5 -17.54 4.77 1.21
N VAL A 6 -17.24 4.55 -0.07
CA VAL A 6 -15.90 4.77 -0.62
C VAL A 6 -15.63 6.28 -0.66
N ILE A 7 -14.45 6.67 -0.17
CA ILE A 7 -14.04 8.08 -0.04
C ILE A 7 -13.34 8.54 -1.32
N ALA A 8 -12.42 7.72 -1.82
CA ALA A 8 -11.65 7.96 -3.02
C ALA A 8 -11.21 6.64 -3.66
N TYR A 9 -10.98 6.70 -4.97
CA TYR A 9 -10.25 5.69 -5.71
C TYR A 9 -8.98 6.35 -6.24
N ASP A 10 -7.85 5.68 -6.10
CA ASP A 10 -6.60 6.15 -6.69
C ASP A 10 -5.85 4.98 -7.33
N SER A 11 -5.17 5.27 -8.42
CA SER A 11 -4.37 4.32 -9.19
C SER A 11 -3.29 5.07 -9.94
N ARG A 12 -2.12 4.45 -10.08
CA ARG A 12 -1.04 4.99 -10.89
C ARG A 12 -0.40 3.91 -11.75
N GLN A 13 0.25 4.34 -12.82
CA GLN A 13 1.14 3.48 -13.58
C GLN A 13 2.43 3.21 -12.81
N LEU A 14 3.03 2.06 -13.06
CA LEU A 14 4.36 1.70 -12.55
C LEU A 14 5.41 2.59 -13.20
N LYS A 15 6.32 3.12 -12.38
CA LYS A 15 7.50 3.85 -12.86
C LYS A 15 8.48 2.87 -13.48
N ILE A 16 9.28 3.33 -14.44
CA ILE A 16 10.21 2.48 -15.21
C ILE A 16 11.11 1.60 -14.33
N HIS A 17 11.53 2.08 -13.15
CA HIS A 17 12.35 1.28 -12.23
C HIS A 17 11.56 0.21 -11.45
N GLU A 18 10.28 0.44 -11.19
CA GLU A 18 9.39 -0.50 -10.48
C GLU A 18 9.02 -1.70 -11.35
N TRP A 19 9.22 -1.62 -12.68
CA TRP A 19 8.97 -2.73 -13.60
C TRP A 19 9.88 -3.93 -13.35
N ASN A 20 11.05 -3.70 -12.75
CA ASN A 20 12.01 -4.76 -12.43
C ASN A 20 11.80 -5.34 -11.04
N TYR A 21 10.85 -4.81 -10.27
CA TYR A 21 10.60 -5.28 -8.92
C TYR A 21 9.86 -6.64 -8.95
N PRO A 22 10.17 -7.53 -8.01
CA PRO A 22 9.34 -8.69 -7.74
C PRO A 22 7.88 -8.28 -7.48
N THR A 23 6.93 -9.16 -7.80
CA THR A 23 5.48 -8.89 -7.63
C THR A 23 5.13 -8.43 -6.21
N HIS A 24 5.74 -9.01 -5.20
CA HIS A 24 5.51 -8.62 -3.80
C HIS A 24 5.95 -7.19 -3.48
N ASP A 25 7.03 -6.71 -4.08
CA ASP A 25 7.54 -5.35 -3.90
C ASP A 25 6.71 -4.33 -4.69
N ILE A 26 6.17 -4.72 -5.86
CA ILE A 26 5.24 -3.90 -6.64
C ILE A 26 3.97 -3.62 -5.84
N GLU A 27 3.42 -4.64 -5.18
CA GLU A 27 2.22 -4.48 -4.34
C GLU A 27 2.50 -3.66 -3.10
N LEU A 28 3.66 -3.85 -2.48
CA LEU A 28 4.08 -3.00 -1.37
C LEU A 28 4.17 -1.54 -1.81
N ALA A 29 4.76 -1.26 -2.98
CA ALA A 29 4.81 0.08 -3.55
C ALA A 29 3.41 0.67 -3.82
N ALA A 30 2.42 -0.17 -4.16
CA ALA A 30 1.03 0.25 -4.30
C ALA A 30 0.40 0.62 -2.95
N VAL A 31 0.65 -0.16 -1.89
CA VAL A 31 0.19 0.14 -0.52
C VAL A 31 0.82 1.44 -0.01
N VAL A 32 2.14 1.61 -0.15
CA VAL A 32 2.86 2.83 0.25
C VAL A 32 2.32 4.05 -0.50
N PHE A 33 2.05 3.91 -1.80
CA PHE A 33 1.45 4.98 -2.60
C PHE A 33 0.05 5.37 -2.10
N ALA A 34 -0.83 4.39 -1.88
CA ALA A 34 -2.18 4.63 -1.40
C ALA A 34 -2.19 5.30 -0.01
N LEU A 35 -1.28 4.90 0.89
CA LEU A 35 -1.10 5.53 2.20
C LEU A 35 -0.62 6.98 2.08
N GLY A 36 0.27 7.28 1.14
CA GLY A 36 0.76 8.64 0.88
C GLY A 36 -0.34 9.60 0.42
N ILE A 37 -1.21 9.16 -0.49
CA ILE A 37 -2.36 9.95 -0.96
C ILE A 37 -3.38 10.15 0.15
N CYS A 38 -3.69 9.05 0.84
CA CYS A 38 -4.70 9.08 1.89
C CYS A 38 -4.15 9.62 3.22
N HIS A 39 -2.89 10.08 3.26
CA HIS A 39 -2.22 10.50 4.49
C HIS A 39 -3.04 11.51 5.31
N GLN A 40 -3.64 12.50 4.64
CA GLN A 40 -4.51 13.49 5.29
C GLN A 40 -5.75 12.88 5.98
N TYR A 41 -6.24 11.74 5.49
CA TYR A 41 -7.40 11.04 6.05
C TYR A 41 -7.02 9.95 7.07
N LEU A 42 -5.81 9.40 6.95
CA LEU A 42 -5.37 8.23 7.73
C LEU A 42 -4.52 8.61 8.95
N PHE A 43 -3.99 9.84 9.01
CA PHE A 43 -3.07 10.25 10.06
C PHE A 43 -3.73 10.18 11.45
N GLY A 44 -3.12 9.41 12.36
CA GLY A 44 -3.58 9.27 13.74
C GLY A 44 -4.81 8.39 13.94
N VAL A 45 -5.27 7.69 12.89
CA VAL A 45 -6.44 6.79 12.93
C VAL A 45 -6.00 5.34 12.71
N HIS A 46 -6.68 4.39 13.33
CA HIS A 46 -6.47 2.97 13.03
C HIS A 46 -6.99 2.66 11.62
N VAL A 47 -6.15 2.05 10.79
CA VAL A 47 -6.48 1.76 9.39
C VAL A 47 -6.33 0.26 9.15
N ASP A 48 -7.42 -0.35 8.69
CA ASP A 48 -7.40 -1.73 8.20
C ASP A 48 -7.10 -1.75 6.70
N VAL A 49 -5.98 -2.38 6.34
CA VAL A 49 -5.57 -2.57 4.95
C VAL A 49 -5.92 -3.99 4.51
N PHE A 50 -6.74 -4.10 3.46
CA PHE A 50 -7.11 -5.37 2.86
C PHE A 50 -6.36 -5.53 1.54
N THR A 51 -5.59 -6.61 1.43
CA THR A 51 -4.82 -6.98 0.24
C THR A 51 -5.02 -8.47 -0.02
N ASP A 52 -5.00 -8.88 -1.29
CA ASP A 52 -5.09 -10.29 -1.67
C ASP A 52 -3.78 -11.05 -1.42
N HIS A 53 -2.70 -10.34 -1.11
CA HIS A 53 -1.36 -10.91 -0.93
C HIS A 53 -0.99 -11.17 0.53
N LYS A 54 -0.93 -12.46 0.88
CA LYS A 54 -0.57 -12.95 2.23
C LYS A 54 0.84 -12.54 2.67
N ASN A 55 1.78 -12.38 1.74
CA ASN A 55 3.17 -12.05 2.07
C ASN A 55 3.31 -10.64 2.66
N LEU A 56 2.37 -9.73 2.36
CA LEU A 56 2.39 -8.37 2.90
C LEU A 56 2.10 -8.30 4.41
N GLN A 57 1.58 -9.37 5.02
CA GLN A 57 1.44 -9.44 6.48
C GLN A 57 2.78 -9.35 7.21
N TYR A 58 3.87 -9.76 6.54
CA TYR A 58 5.21 -9.77 7.12
C TYR A 58 5.98 -8.45 6.91
N VAL A 59 5.42 -7.46 6.23
CA VAL A 59 6.07 -6.15 5.98
C VAL A 59 6.51 -5.49 7.28
N PHE A 60 5.71 -5.62 8.35
CA PHE A 60 6.05 -5.07 9.67
C PHE A 60 6.96 -5.98 10.52
N SER A 61 7.17 -7.23 10.08
CA SER A 61 8.00 -8.23 10.78
C SER A 61 9.38 -8.43 10.12
N GLN A 62 9.50 -8.12 8.82
CA GLN A 62 10.76 -8.14 8.10
C GLN A 62 11.58 -6.88 8.44
N LYS A 63 12.79 -7.10 8.99
CA LYS A 63 13.73 -6.03 9.35
C LYS A 63 14.33 -5.33 8.14
N ASP A 64 14.53 -6.07 7.05
CA ASP A 64 15.08 -5.58 5.79
C ASP A 64 14.03 -5.81 4.71
N LEU A 65 13.31 -4.76 4.37
CA LEU A 65 12.64 -4.68 3.07
C LEU A 65 13.77 -4.52 2.06
N ASN A 66 13.92 -5.48 1.14
CA ASN A 66 14.90 -5.38 0.04
C ASN A 66 14.45 -4.25 -0.91
N LEU A 67 14.71 -3.00 -0.52
CA LEU A 67 14.56 -1.78 -1.31
C LEU A 67 15.82 -1.49 -2.11
#